data_AF-A0A838VQJ1-F1
#
_entry.id   AF-A0A838VQJ1-F1
#
_cell.length_a   1.000
_cell.length_b   1.000
_cell.length_c   1.000
_cell.angle_alpha   90.00
_cell.angle_beta   90.00
_cell.angle_gamma   90.00
#
_symmetry.space_group_name_H-M   'P 1'
#
loop_
_entity.id
_entity.type
_entity.pdbx_description
1 polymer ?
#
loop_
_entity_poly.entity_id
_entity_poly.type
_entity_poly.pdbx_seq_one_letter_code
_entity_poly.pdbx_strand_id
1 'polypeptide(L)'
;MLNKTKAQSDLLFLGTLMAVATLTIFVHGTLFNFLRPFLFNFFYCPTGLTPAHEFDQKYYLAHIAPTVVQGAPHIFSLDTFYYFGWSGALSARERKKVAHQLYHTIIKLKEQYKATAGEEPCIRLIGHSHGGNIALNIAQIADKHKECSLTIEQLILLATPVQKETAPLVKHERFKQIYSFYSSADFVQRLDPQGLSNFGRLLTNKGLADALDNIDRVGPLFSERLFKPHPRLIQIKTRVLDKSLSHGDFLRLNFFTHLPKVLEWLETHPQKEAWTRKKYIDLELSVLKWHTTQTACPSYPYAQTMLSA
;
A
#
# COMPACT_ATOMS: atom_id res chain seq x y z
N MET A 1 -26.11 -14.10 52.19
CA MET A 1 -25.96 -14.56 50.80
C MET A 1 -25.43 -13.38 49.99
N LEU A 2 -24.13 -13.37 49.70
CA LEU A 2 -23.44 -12.26 49.02
C LEU A 2 -23.56 -12.39 47.51
N ASN A 3 -23.92 -11.29 46.86
CA ASN A 3 -24.18 -11.13 45.42
C ASN A 3 -23.00 -11.59 44.56
N LYS A 4 -23.14 -12.78 43.95
CA LYS A 4 -22.20 -13.34 42.95
C LYS A 4 -22.33 -12.72 41.55
N THR A 5 -23.23 -11.77 41.34
CA THR A 5 -23.58 -11.28 40.00
C THR A 5 -22.73 -10.11 39.48
N LYS A 6 -21.92 -9.44 40.32
CA LYS A 6 -21.04 -8.34 39.88
C LYS A 6 -19.66 -8.83 39.39
N ALA A 7 -19.18 -9.97 39.88
CA ALA A 7 -17.91 -10.55 39.45
C ALA A 7 -17.95 -11.15 38.04
N GLN A 8 -19.13 -11.48 37.52
CA GLN A 8 -19.30 -12.04 36.17
C GLN A 8 -19.37 -10.96 35.08
N SER A 9 -19.81 -9.73 35.39
CA SER A 9 -19.76 -8.61 34.45
C SER A 9 -18.35 -8.05 34.29
N ASP A 10 -17.53 -8.12 35.35
CA ASP A 10 -16.14 -7.63 35.32
C ASP A 10 -15.21 -8.64 34.60
N LEU A 11 -15.56 -9.93 34.59
CA LEU A 11 -14.86 -10.98 33.82
C LEU A 11 -15.21 -10.98 32.32
N LEU A 12 -16.33 -10.38 31.93
CA LEU A 12 -16.67 -10.10 30.53
C LEU A 12 -15.97 -8.83 30.00
N PHE A 13 -15.35 -8.03 30.88
CA PHE A 13 -14.61 -6.81 30.53
C PHE A 13 -13.08 -7.06 30.40
N LEU A 14 -12.57 -8.12 31.02
CA LEU A 14 -11.17 -8.57 30.93
C LEU A 14 -10.85 -9.49 29.74
N GLY A 15 -11.88 -9.82 28.94
CA GLY A 15 -11.75 -10.51 27.65
C GLY A 15 -11.88 -9.58 26.45
N THR A 16 -11.57 -8.29 26.61
CA THR A 16 -11.18 -7.47 25.46
C THR A 16 -9.91 -8.12 24.93
N LEU A 17 -10.03 -9.05 23.98
CA LEU A 17 -8.92 -9.45 23.12
C LEU A 17 -8.31 -8.13 22.66
N MET A 18 -7.17 -7.75 23.26
CA MET A 18 -6.43 -6.59 22.79
C MET A 18 -6.12 -6.93 21.34
N ALA A 19 -6.78 -6.24 20.41
CA ALA A 19 -6.60 -6.52 19.01
C ALA A 19 -5.11 -6.44 18.73
N VAL A 20 -4.53 -7.55 18.27
CA VAL A 20 -3.08 -7.63 17.99
C VAL A 20 -2.70 -6.41 17.17
N ALA A 21 -1.77 -5.62 17.71
CA ALA A 21 -1.44 -4.34 17.11
C ALA A 21 -0.96 -4.52 15.68
N THR A 22 -1.35 -3.60 14.79
CA THR A 22 -0.94 -3.64 13.39
C THR A 22 0.03 -2.50 13.10
N LEU A 23 1.25 -2.85 12.69
CA LEU A 23 2.21 -1.90 12.15
C LEU A 23 1.87 -1.64 10.68
N THR A 24 1.54 -0.39 10.35
CA THR A 24 1.23 0.03 8.97
C THR A 24 2.42 0.75 8.37
N ILE A 25 2.90 0.29 7.21
CA ILE A 25 4.07 0.88 6.55
C ILE A 25 3.69 1.33 5.14
N PHE A 26 3.81 2.63 4.87
CA PHE A 26 3.62 3.22 3.56
C PHE A 26 4.95 3.25 2.79
N VAL A 27 5.03 2.52 1.68
CA VAL A 27 6.19 2.46 0.78
C VAL A 27 5.91 3.35 -0.44
N HIS A 28 6.62 4.47 -0.56
CA HIS A 28 6.35 5.43 -1.62
C HIS A 28 6.79 4.94 -3.01
N GLY A 29 6.21 5.56 -4.05
CA GLY A 29 6.51 5.30 -5.45
C GLY A 29 7.83 5.90 -5.95
N THR A 30 8.11 5.76 -7.24
CA THR A 30 9.28 6.37 -7.86
C THR A 30 9.20 7.89 -7.87
N LEU A 31 10.31 8.54 -7.54
CA LEU A 31 10.54 9.96 -7.80
C LEU A 31 10.94 10.13 -9.27
N PHE A 32 10.09 10.72 -10.09
CA PHE A 32 10.49 11.11 -11.45
C PHE A 32 11.51 12.24 -11.35
N ASN A 33 12.79 11.91 -11.55
CA ASN A 33 13.91 12.84 -11.37
C ASN A 33 13.73 14.17 -12.13
N PHE A 34 13.07 14.17 -13.28
CA PHE A 34 12.82 15.38 -14.07
C PHE A 34 11.73 16.30 -13.48
N LEU A 35 10.79 15.77 -12.70
CA LEU A 35 9.77 16.55 -11.99
C LEU A 35 10.21 16.92 -10.57
N ARG A 36 11.34 16.39 -10.11
CA ARG A 36 11.86 16.58 -8.76
C ARG A 36 11.94 18.04 -8.33
N PRO A 37 12.42 19.03 -9.12
CA PRO A 37 12.48 20.42 -8.64
C PRO A 37 11.10 21.04 -8.38
N PHE A 38 10.05 20.59 -9.05
CA PHE A 38 8.69 21.16 -8.93
C PHE A 38 7.79 20.37 -7.98
N LEU A 39 8.07 19.07 -7.78
CA LEU A 39 7.25 18.16 -6.99
C LEU A 39 8.02 17.55 -5.80
N PHE A 40 9.18 18.12 -5.44
CA PHE A 40 9.99 17.64 -4.31
C PHE A 40 9.15 17.55 -3.04
N ASN A 41 8.44 18.63 -2.69
CA ASN A 41 7.63 18.65 -1.49
C ASN A 41 6.47 17.65 -1.52
N PHE A 42 6.02 17.26 -2.72
CA PHE A 42 4.91 16.34 -2.89
C PHE A 42 5.30 14.88 -2.66
N PHE A 43 6.49 14.48 -3.15
CA PHE A 43 6.89 13.07 -3.15
C PHE A 43 8.05 12.74 -2.20
N TYR A 44 8.69 13.73 -1.58
CA TYR A 44 9.83 13.47 -0.71
C TYR A 44 9.45 12.57 0.46
N CYS A 45 10.25 11.52 0.65
CA CYS A 45 10.20 10.62 1.78
C CYS A 45 11.64 10.34 2.22
N PRO A 46 12.01 10.54 3.49
CA PRO A 46 13.34 10.19 3.99
C PRO A 46 13.67 8.72 3.74
N THR A 47 14.86 8.42 3.24
CA THR A 47 15.30 7.04 2.98
C THR A 47 15.29 6.21 4.26
N GLY A 48 14.80 4.98 4.19
CA GLY A 48 14.63 4.10 5.35
C GLY A 48 13.27 4.27 6.00
N LEU A 49 13.12 3.73 7.21
CA LEU A 49 11.85 3.77 7.93
C LEU A 49 11.77 5.02 8.82
N THR A 50 10.66 5.74 8.77
CA THR A 50 10.40 6.93 9.56
C THR A 50 9.02 6.81 10.23
N PRO A 51 8.91 6.93 11.56
CA PRO A 51 7.62 7.00 12.24
C PRO A 51 6.78 8.16 11.72
N ALA A 52 5.48 7.99 11.58
CA ALA A 52 4.62 9.00 10.99
C ALA A 52 4.57 10.31 11.79
N HIS A 53 4.67 10.23 13.13
CA HIS A 53 4.70 11.40 14.01
C HIS A 53 6.03 12.17 13.96
N GLU A 54 7.10 11.56 13.44
CA GLU A 54 8.41 12.21 13.23
C GLU A 54 8.57 12.76 11.80
N PHE A 55 7.59 12.53 10.91
CA PHE A 55 7.68 12.97 9.53
C PHE A 55 7.48 14.49 9.42
N ASP A 56 8.43 15.18 8.79
CA ASP A 56 8.40 16.63 8.60
C ASP A 56 7.13 17.08 7.83
N GLN A 57 6.29 17.84 8.51
CA GLN A 57 4.95 18.25 8.06
C GLN A 57 4.96 19.20 6.87
N LYS A 58 6.13 19.73 6.45
CA LYS A 58 6.22 20.53 5.22
C LYS A 58 6.04 19.69 3.95
N TYR A 59 6.19 18.37 4.05
CA TYR A 59 6.05 17.44 2.94
C TYR A 59 4.64 16.89 2.87
N TYR A 60 4.09 16.84 1.66
CA TYR A 60 2.72 16.42 1.42
C TYR A 60 2.43 14.99 1.91
N LEU A 61 3.39 14.06 1.75
CA LEU A 61 3.23 12.68 2.20
C LEU A 61 2.99 12.57 3.71
N ALA A 62 3.48 13.51 4.52
CA ALA A 62 3.31 13.50 5.98
C ALA A 62 1.83 13.49 6.39
N HIS A 63 0.94 14.02 5.56
CA HIS A 63 -0.49 14.13 5.82
C HIS A 63 -1.28 12.86 5.47
N ILE A 64 -0.68 11.86 4.83
CA ILE A 64 -1.37 10.60 4.49
C ILE A 64 -1.78 9.85 5.76
N ALA A 65 -0.84 9.62 6.69
CA ALA A 65 -1.11 8.87 7.90
C ALA A 65 -2.19 9.52 8.78
N PRO A 66 -2.14 10.83 9.11
CA PRO A 66 -3.24 11.50 9.82
C PRO A 66 -4.58 11.37 9.10
N THR A 67 -4.61 11.50 7.77
CA THR A 67 -5.85 11.39 6.98
C THR A 67 -6.45 9.98 7.08
N VAL A 68 -5.63 8.94 6.98
CA VAL A 68 -6.04 7.54 7.08
C VAL A 68 -6.50 7.20 8.50
N VAL A 69 -5.75 7.65 9.52
CA VAL A 69 -6.08 7.45 10.94
C VAL A 69 -7.39 8.14 11.29
N GLN A 70 -7.62 9.38 10.85
CA GLN A 70 -8.87 10.09 11.06
C GLN A 70 -10.06 9.36 10.41
N GLY A 71 -9.84 8.71 9.26
CA GLY A 71 -10.89 7.98 8.54
C GLY A 71 -11.34 6.68 9.21
N ALA A 72 -10.45 6.00 9.94
CA ALA A 72 -10.77 4.81 10.73
C ALA A 72 -9.73 4.58 11.86
N PRO A 73 -9.88 5.27 13.01
CA PRO A 73 -8.89 5.22 14.10
C PRO A 73 -8.84 3.85 14.80
N HIS A 74 -9.86 3.00 14.62
CA HIS A 74 -9.85 1.61 15.10
C HIS A 74 -9.06 0.66 14.20
N ILE A 75 -8.75 1.05 12.95
CA ILE A 75 -7.99 0.24 11.98
C ILE A 75 -6.53 0.71 11.89
N PHE A 76 -6.32 2.01 12.04
CA PHE A 76 -5.02 2.66 11.90
C PHE A 76 -4.71 3.50 13.14
N SER A 77 -3.48 3.37 13.65
CA SER A 77 -2.94 4.24 14.70
C SER A 77 -1.73 5.00 14.16
N LEU A 78 -1.60 6.27 14.55
CA LEU A 78 -0.44 7.09 14.18
C LEU A 78 0.86 6.59 14.83
N ASP A 79 0.76 5.99 16.03
CA ASP A 79 1.90 5.46 16.79
C ASP A 79 2.50 4.22 16.13
N THR A 80 1.69 3.48 15.36
CA THR A 80 2.11 2.28 14.63
C THR A 80 2.16 2.50 13.11
N PHE A 81 2.12 3.75 12.66
CA PHE A 81 2.24 4.11 11.24
C PHE A 81 3.65 4.58 10.91
N TYR A 82 4.21 4.05 9.82
CA TYR A 82 5.54 4.38 9.34
C TYR A 82 5.51 4.67 7.85
N TYR A 83 6.48 5.47 7.42
CA TYR A 83 6.82 5.65 6.01
C TYR A 83 8.14 4.95 5.74
N PHE A 84 8.27 4.37 4.55
CA PHE A 84 9.52 3.78 4.09
C PHE A 84 9.99 4.45 2.81
N GLY A 85 11.09 5.20 2.92
CA GLY A 85 11.73 5.90 1.83
C GLY A 85 12.82 5.14 1.09
N TRP A 86 12.97 5.43 -0.19
CA TRP A 86 14.02 4.87 -1.05
C TRP A 86 14.36 5.81 -2.21
N SER A 87 15.37 5.44 -3.00
CA SER A 87 15.92 6.30 -4.06
C SER A 87 14.97 6.58 -5.23
N GLY A 88 13.92 5.78 -5.40
CA GLY A 88 13.01 5.85 -6.56
C GLY A 88 13.54 5.19 -7.83
N ALA A 89 14.74 4.59 -7.82
CA ALA A 89 15.36 4.03 -9.01
C ALA A 89 14.50 2.96 -9.72
N LEU A 90 14.35 3.07 -11.04
CA LEU A 90 13.48 2.22 -11.85
C LEU A 90 14.05 0.81 -12.18
N SER A 91 15.23 0.45 -11.69
CA SER A 91 15.79 -0.88 -11.98
C SER A 91 15.18 -1.97 -11.09
N ALA A 92 14.88 -3.14 -11.68
CA ALA A 92 14.40 -4.29 -10.92
C ALA A 92 15.42 -4.75 -9.85
N ARG A 93 16.71 -4.61 -10.15
CA ARG A 93 17.81 -4.89 -9.20
C ARG A 93 17.73 -3.99 -7.97
N GLU A 94 17.55 -2.68 -8.17
CA GLU A 94 17.45 -1.76 -7.03
C GLU A 94 16.17 -2.03 -6.22
N ARG A 95 15.02 -2.27 -6.88
CA ARG A 95 13.79 -2.63 -6.16
C ARG A 95 13.95 -3.87 -5.29
N LYS A 96 14.65 -4.91 -5.77
CA LYS A 96 14.96 -6.12 -4.97
C LYS A 96 15.89 -5.82 -3.80
N LYS A 97 16.93 -5.01 -4.02
CA LYS A 97 17.86 -4.57 -2.95
C LYS A 97 17.11 -3.77 -1.87
N VAL A 98 16.24 -2.84 -2.28
CA VAL A 98 15.42 -2.04 -1.36
C VAL A 98 14.40 -2.91 -0.64
N ALA A 99 13.81 -3.92 -1.30
CA ALA A 99 12.94 -4.89 -0.64
C ALA A 99 13.66 -5.69 0.46
N HIS A 100 14.94 -6.02 0.26
CA HIS A 100 15.77 -6.63 1.29
C HIS A 100 15.99 -5.68 2.49
N GLN A 101 16.22 -4.39 2.24
CA GLN A 101 16.31 -3.39 3.31
C GLN A 101 14.99 -3.28 4.09
N LEU A 102 13.88 -3.14 3.37
CA LEU A 102 12.54 -3.08 3.96
C LEU A 102 12.23 -4.32 4.80
N TYR A 103 12.56 -5.52 4.31
CA TYR A 103 12.44 -6.77 5.07
C TYR A 103 13.15 -6.70 6.42
N HIS A 104 14.45 -6.38 6.44
CA HIS A 104 15.24 -6.33 7.68
C HIS A 104 14.73 -5.24 8.63
N THR A 105 14.31 -4.09 8.10
CA THR A 105 13.72 -3.04 8.93
C THR A 105 12.39 -3.47 9.55
N ILE A 106 11.55 -4.23 8.83
CA ILE A 106 10.32 -4.80 9.40
C ILE A 106 10.65 -5.78 10.51
N ILE A 107 11.61 -6.69 10.31
CA ILE A 107 12.00 -7.67 11.35
C ILE A 107 12.44 -6.96 12.62
N LYS A 108 13.37 -6.01 12.50
CA LYS A 108 13.84 -5.21 13.63
C LYS A 108 12.70 -4.48 14.33
N LEU A 109 11.78 -3.88 13.57
CA LEU A 109 10.63 -3.17 14.14
C LEU A 109 9.69 -4.12 14.88
N LYS A 110 9.42 -5.33 14.35
CA LYS A 110 8.61 -6.34 15.04
C LYS A 110 9.25 -6.79 16.35
N GLU A 111 10.56 -7.01 16.37
CA GLU A 111 11.31 -7.39 17.58
C GLU A 111 11.24 -6.28 18.63
N GLN A 112 11.46 -5.03 18.22
CA GLN A 112 11.34 -3.86 19.11
C GLN A 112 9.93 -3.73 19.70
N TYR A 113 8.90 -3.88 18.87
CA TYR A 113 7.51 -3.83 19.33
C TYR A 113 7.18 -4.98 20.28
N LYS A 114 7.61 -6.21 19.95
CA LYS A 114 7.39 -7.39 20.79
C LYS A 114 8.08 -7.28 22.14
N ALA A 115 9.27 -6.69 22.17
CA ALA A 115 10.00 -6.45 23.41
C ALA A 115 9.29 -5.44 24.34
N THR A 116 8.56 -4.47 23.80
CA THR A 116 7.86 -3.44 24.59
C THR A 116 6.43 -3.80 24.93
N ALA A 117 5.69 -4.42 23.99
CA ALA A 117 4.27 -4.74 24.14
C ALA A 117 4.00 -6.19 24.59
N GLY A 118 5.00 -7.07 24.54
CA GLY A 118 4.86 -8.50 24.89
C GLY A 118 4.24 -9.38 23.79
N GLU A 119 3.71 -8.78 22.74
CA GLU A 119 3.06 -9.48 21.63
C GLU A 119 3.67 -9.12 20.28
N GLU A 120 3.62 -10.06 19.33
CA GLU A 120 4.14 -9.85 17.99
C GLU A 120 3.10 -9.18 17.10
N PRO A 121 3.41 -8.03 16.47
CA PRO A 121 2.41 -7.29 15.74
C PRO A 121 2.14 -7.87 14.35
N CYS A 122 0.93 -7.63 13.85
CA CYS A 122 0.58 -7.83 12.45
C CYS A 122 1.24 -6.75 11.58
N ILE A 123 1.56 -7.10 10.33
CA ILE A 123 2.15 -6.15 9.37
C ILE A 123 1.16 -5.83 8.25
N ARG A 124 0.92 -4.55 8.03
CA ARG A 124 0.19 -4.01 6.89
C ARG A 124 1.13 -3.16 6.04
N LEU A 125 1.17 -3.42 4.74
CA LEU A 125 1.95 -2.63 3.78
C LEU A 125 1.01 -1.88 2.84
N ILE A 126 1.28 -0.60 2.60
CA ILE A 126 0.65 0.21 1.56
C ILE A 126 1.76 0.60 0.58
N GLY A 127 1.75 0.04 -0.63
CA GLY A 127 2.73 0.37 -1.66
C GLY A 127 2.09 1.18 -2.78
N HIS A 128 2.61 2.38 -3.05
CA HIS A 128 2.20 3.17 -4.22
C HIS A 128 3.17 2.95 -5.38
N SER A 129 2.65 2.79 -6.60
CA SER A 129 3.47 2.68 -7.82
C SER A 129 4.55 1.60 -7.67
N HIS A 130 5.83 1.89 -7.93
CA HIS A 130 6.93 0.96 -7.71
C HIS A 130 7.20 0.59 -6.24
N GLY A 131 6.70 1.36 -5.27
CA GLY A 131 6.70 0.96 -3.86
C GLY A 131 5.91 -0.33 -3.64
N GLY A 132 4.84 -0.55 -4.42
CA GLY A 132 4.13 -1.84 -4.42
C GLY A 132 4.97 -3.01 -4.94
N ASN A 133 5.83 -2.77 -5.94
CA ASN A 133 6.76 -3.78 -6.42
C ASN A 133 7.85 -4.12 -5.39
N ILE A 134 8.33 -3.13 -4.63
CA ILE A 134 9.23 -3.37 -3.49
C ILE A 134 8.53 -4.24 -2.45
N ALA A 135 7.29 -3.89 -2.06
CA ALA A 135 6.51 -4.66 -1.11
C ALA A 135 6.27 -6.12 -1.56
N LEU A 136 6.00 -6.35 -2.86
CA LEU A 136 5.86 -7.70 -3.42
C LEU A 136 7.16 -8.51 -3.32
N ASN A 137 8.31 -7.89 -3.58
CA ASN A 137 9.61 -8.57 -3.55
C ASN A 137 10.00 -9.07 -2.14
N ILE A 138 9.40 -8.54 -1.06
CA ILE A 138 9.63 -9.02 0.31
C ILE A 138 9.41 -10.53 0.43
N ALA A 139 8.43 -11.09 -0.28
CA ALA A 139 8.11 -12.51 -0.18
C ALA A 139 9.29 -13.40 -0.64
N GLN A 140 9.99 -13.00 -1.72
CA GLN A 140 11.20 -13.70 -2.17
C GLN A 140 12.35 -13.62 -1.17
N ILE A 141 12.41 -12.55 -0.37
CA ILE A 141 13.42 -12.39 0.67
C ILE A 141 13.07 -13.25 1.88
N ALA A 142 11.81 -13.22 2.34
CA ALA A 142 11.33 -13.99 3.47
C ALA A 142 11.57 -15.50 3.31
N ASP A 143 11.39 -16.05 2.11
CA ASP A 143 11.64 -17.48 1.84
C ASP A 143 13.12 -17.89 1.95
N LYS A 144 14.05 -16.95 1.77
CA LYS A 144 15.47 -17.20 1.99
C LYS A 144 15.84 -17.18 3.47
N HIS A 145 15.03 -16.53 4.30
CA HIS A 145 15.24 -16.39 5.74
C HIS A 145 14.22 -17.23 6.53
N LYS A 146 14.27 -18.56 6.33
CA LYS A 146 13.30 -19.52 6.91
C LYS A 146 13.15 -19.42 8.44
N GLU A 147 14.20 -18.97 9.13
CA GLU A 147 14.22 -18.77 10.58
C GLU A 147 13.26 -17.66 11.06
N CYS A 148 12.80 -16.77 10.17
CA CYS A 148 11.88 -15.70 10.52
C CYS A 148 10.54 -15.85 9.80
N SER A 149 9.47 -15.99 10.57
CA SER A 149 8.10 -16.08 10.08
C SER A 149 7.52 -14.70 9.77
N LEU A 150 8.11 -13.98 8.81
CA LEU A 150 7.47 -12.78 8.31
C LEU A 150 6.25 -13.14 7.46
N THR A 151 5.07 -12.77 7.96
CA THR A 151 3.81 -12.79 7.20
C THR A 151 3.24 -11.37 7.17
N ILE A 152 2.76 -10.97 6.01
CA ILE A 152 2.08 -9.70 5.77
C ILE A 152 0.59 -9.96 5.83
N GLU A 153 -0.07 -9.38 6.83
CA GLU A 153 -1.51 -9.53 7.06
C GLU A 153 -2.28 -8.95 5.87
N GLN A 154 -1.93 -7.71 5.48
CA GLN A 154 -2.57 -7.00 4.39
C GLN A 154 -1.54 -6.26 3.54
N LEU A 155 -1.62 -6.45 2.22
CA LEU A 155 -0.86 -5.69 1.23
C LEU A 155 -1.83 -4.86 0.37
N ILE A 156 -1.71 -3.55 0.42
CA ILE A 156 -2.51 -2.60 -0.34
C ILE A 156 -1.63 -2.01 -1.44
N LEU A 157 -1.94 -2.33 -2.68
CA LEU A 157 -1.23 -1.89 -3.87
C LEU A 157 -2.01 -0.74 -4.52
N LEU A 158 -1.45 0.46 -4.49
CA LEU A 158 -2.06 1.67 -5.05
C LEU A 158 -1.36 2.03 -6.36
N ALA A 159 -2.06 1.92 -7.48
CA ALA A 159 -1.49 2.23 -8.80
C ALA A 159 -0.18 1.48 -9.10
N THR A 160 0.00 0.28 -8.55
CA THR A 160 1.21 -0.53 -8.75
C THR A 160 1.24 -1.09 -10.18
N PRO A 161 2.29 -0.84 -10.99
CA PRO A 161 2.43 -1.48 -12.29
C PRO A 161 2.67 -2.98 -12.10
N VAL A 162 1.95 -3.82 -12.86
CA VAL A 162 2.06 -5.28 -12.79
C VAL A 162 3.27 -5.72 -13.62
N GLN A 163 4.34 -6.11 -12.94
CA GLN A 163 5.59 -6.50 -13.58
C GLN A 163 5.74 -8.00 -13.76
N LYS A 164 6.30 -8.49 -14.86
CA LYS A 164 6.52 -9.92 -15.15
C LYS A 164 7.26 -10.60 -14.00
N GLU A 165 8.24 -9.92 -13.39
CA GLU A 165 9.05 -10.45 -12.29
C GLU A 165 8.29 -10.53 -10.96
N THR A 166 7.38 -9.59 -10.69
CA THR A 166 6.67 -9.47 -9.39
C THR A 166 5.23 -9.99 -9.45
N ALA A 167 4.64 -10.09 -10.63
CA ALA A 167 3.27 -10.55 -10.85
C ALA A 167 2.99 -11.94 -10.26
N PRO A 168 3.91 -12.93 -10.31
CA PRO A 168 3.69 -14.21 -9.64
C PRO A 168 3.63 -14.09 -8.11
N LEU A 169 4.24 -13.05 -7.52
CA LEU A 169 4.39 -12.91 -6.07
C LEU A 169 3.08 -12.58 -5.35
N VAL A 170 2.05 -12.09 -6.05
CA VAL A 170 0.71 -11.92 -5.46
C VAL A 170 0.08 -13.26 -5.02
N LYS A 171 0.61 -14.38 -5.52
CA LYS A 171 0.18 -15.73 -5.12
C LYS A 171 1.01 -16.30 -3.98
N HIS A 172 2.00 -15.57 -3.48
CA HIS A 172 2.92 -16.09 -2.48
C HIS A 172 2.29 -16.15 -1.09
N GLU A 173 2.42 -17.26 -0.37
CA GLU A 173 1.81 -17.50 0.95
C GLU A 173 2.15 -16.48 2.05
N ARG A 174 3.19 -15.66 1.87
CA ARG A 174 3.56 -14.58 2.81
C ARG A 174 2.53 -13.46 2.88
N PHE A 175 1.63 -13.34 1.91
CA PHE A 175 0.57 -12.33 1.90
C PHE A 175 -0.78 -12.97 2.24
N LYS A 176 -1.38 -12.68 3.40
CA LYS A 176 -2.71 -13.25 3.72
C LYS A 176 -3.80 -12.65 2.85
N GLN A 177 -3.82 -11.32 2.69
CA GLN A 177 -4.76 -10.61 1.84
C GLN A 177 -4.06 -9.50 1.05
N ILE A 178 -4.42 -9.37 -0.23
CA ILE A 178 -3.93 -8.33 -1.14
C ILE A 178 -5.13 -7.56 -1.71
N TYR A 179 -5.02 -6.24 -1.67
CA TYR A 179 -5.95 -5.31 -2.32
C TYR A 179 -5.20 -4.52 -3.39
N SER A 180 -5.58 -4.64 -4.66
CA SER A 180 -4.94 -3.93 -5.77
C SER A 180 -5.88 -2.90 -6.37
N PHE A 181 -5.62 -1.63 -6.08
CA PHE A 181 -6.34 -0.50 -6.60
C PHE A 181 -5.69 -0.01 -7.89
N TYR A 182 -6.48 0.09 -8.96
CA TYR A 182 -6.05 0.60 -10.25
C TYR A 182 -7.13 1.47 -10.89
N SER A 183 -6.77 2.17 -11.97
CA SER A 183 -7.70 2.99 -12.75
C SER A 183 -7.46 2.80 -14.24
N SER A 184 -8.53 2.89 -15.04
CA SER A 184 -8.43 2.83 -16.51
C SER A 184 -7.68 4.03 -17.10
N ALA A 185 -7.75 5.20 -16.45
CA ALA A 185 -7.07 6.42 -16.89
C ALA A 185 -5.60 6.50 -16.42
N ASP A 186 -5.16 5.61 -15.54
CA ASP A 186 -3.75 5.54 -15.15
C ASP A 186 -2.93 4.93 -16.30
N PHE A 187 -2.28 5.79 -17.07
CA PHE A 187 -1.37 5.39 -18.14
C PHE A 187 0.04 5.06 -17.64
N VAL A 188 0.46 5.65 -16.52
CA VAL A 188 1.80 5.45 -15.95
C VAL A 188 1.99 3.98 -15.57
N GLN A 189 0.96 3.35 -15.02
CA GLN A 189 0.95 1.90 -14.74
C GLN A 189 1.26 1.03 -15.95
N ARG A 190 0.99 1.49 -17.18
CA ARG A 190 1.32 0.73 -18.41
C ARG A 190 2.64 1.16 -19.02
N LEU A 191 2.95 2.45 -18.98
CA LEU A 191 4.16 3.00 -19.62
C LEU A 191 5.46 2.63 -18.91
N ASP A 192 5.40 2.02 -17.71
CA ASP A 192 6.56 1.46 -17.04
C ASP A 192 7.26 0.42 -17.92
N PRO A 193 8.46 0.72 -18.45
CA PRO A 193 9.16 -0.15 -19.36
C PRO A 193 9.94 -1.17 -18.53
N GLN A 194 9.32 -2.32 -18.27
CA GLN A 194 9.93 -3.39 -17.50
C GLN A 194 11.16 -4.02 -18.19
N GLY A 195 11.25 -3.82 -19.51
CA GLY A 195 12.34 -4.28 -20.33
C GLY A 195 13.41 -3.22 -20.60
N LEU A 196 13.62 -2.18 -19.79
CA LEU A 196 14.58 -1.10 -20.08
C LEU A 196 16.00 -1.58 -20.44
N SER A 197 16.48 -2.70 -19.87
CA SER A 197 17.75 -3.33 -20.28
C SER A 197 17.71 -3.87 -21.72
N ASN A 198 16.53 -4.29 -22.17
CA ASN A 198 16.25 -4.69 -23.54
C ASN A 198 15.89 -3.48 -24.42
N PHE A 199 15.32 -2.40 -23.90
CA PHE A 199 14.95 -1.20 -24.66
C PHE A 199 16.18 -0.44 -25.17
N GLY A 200 17.19 -0.25 -24.31
CA GLY A 200 18.49 0.29 -24.76
C GLY A 200 19.15 -0.58 -25.83
N ARG A 201 18.96 -1.91 -25.76
CA ARG A 201 19.38 -2.86 -26.80
C ARG A 201 18.51 -2.74 -28.05
N LEU A 202 17.20 -2.54 -27.91
CA LEU A 202 16.20 -2.39 -28.98
C LEU A 202 16.42 -1.12 -29.82
N LEU A 203 16.96 -0.07 -29.19
CA LEU A 203 17.37 1.18 -29.87
C LEU A 203 18.65 1.01 -30.71
N THR A 204 19.31 -0.16 -30.67
CA THR A 204 20.36 -0.51 -31.62
C THR A 204 19.76 -1.31 -32.79
N ASN A 205 20.25 -1.09 -34.01
CA ASN A 205 19.78 -1.82 -35.20
C ASN A 205 19.84 -3.36 -35.03
N LYS A 206 20.82 -3.86 -34.27
CA LYS A 206 20.98 -5.29 -33.97
C LYS A 206 19.93 -5.78 -32.97
N GLY A 207 19.58 -4.98 -31.97
CA GLY A 207 18.57 -5.37 -30.98
C GLY A 207 17.14 -5.26 -31.49
N LEU A 208 16.85 -4.42 -32.48
CA LEU A 208 15.54 -4.42 -33.16
C LEU A 208 15.35 -5.71 -33.97
N ALA A 209 16.36 -6.14 -34.73
CA ALA A 209 16.33 -7.40 -35.47
C ALA A 209 16.22 -8.62 -34.53
N ASP A 210 17.05 -8.70 -33.48
CA ASP A 210 17.00 -9.76 -32.47
C ASP A 210 15.61 -9.83 -31.78
N ALA A 211 14.98 -8.68 -31.54
CA ALA A 211 13.68 -8.59 -30.86
C ALA A 211 12.51 -8.98 -31.77
N LEU A 212 12.58 -8.67 -33.07
CA LEU A 212 11.59 -9.10 -34.06
C LEU A 212 11.65 -10.62 -34.25
N ASP A 213 12.86 -11.21 -34.29
CA ASP A 213 13.05 -12.67 -34.42
C ASP A 213 12.71 -13.46 -33.14
N ASN A 214 12.65 -12.79 -31.98
CA ASN A 214 12.40 -13.44 -30.69
C ASN A 214 11.29 -12.74 -29.88
N ILE A 215 10.25 -12.26 -30.55
CA ILE A 215 9.19 -11.45 -29.93
C ILE A 215 8.55 -12.16 -28.71
N ASP A 216 8.46 -13.49 -28.75
CA ASP A 216 7.95 -14.33 -27.65
C ASP A 216 8.91 -14.40 -26.44
N ARG A 217 10.22 -14.22 -26.64
CA ARG A 217 11.22 -14.23 -25.55
C ARG A 217 11.39 -12.87 -24.89
N VAL A 218 11.18 -11.77 -25.62
CA VAL A 218 11.37 -10.40 -25.10
C VAL A 218 10.33 -10.05 -24.03
N GLY A 219 9.18 -10.73 -24.04
CA GLY A 219 8.08 -10.45 -23.11
C GLY A 219 7.44 -9.09 -23.37
N PRO A 220 6.37 -8.73 -22.65
CA PRO A 220 5.73 -7.44 -22.82
C PRO A 220 6.71 -6.32 -22.46
N LEU A 221 6.89 -5.36 -23.35
CA LEU A 221 7.73 -4.17 -23.10
C LEU A 221 7.16 -3.27 -21.99
N PHE A 222 5.88 -3.44 -21.68
CA PHE A 222 5.06 -2.55 -20.87
C PHE A 222 4.34 -3.31 -19.76
N SER A 223 4.03 -2.59 -18.70
CA SER A 223 3.30 -3.10 -17.55
C SER A 223 1.81 -3.32 -17.81
N GLU A 224 1.27 -4.32 -17.13
CA GLU A 224 -0.17 -4.54 -17.05
C GLU A 224 -0.73 -3.78 -15.84
N ARG A 225 -2.06 -3.63 -15.81
CA ARG A 225 -2.78 -3.04 -14.66
C ARG A 225 -3.38 -4.08 -13.73
N LEU A 226 -3.56 -5.29 -14.24
CA LEU A 226 -4.28 -6.37 -13.58
C LEU A 226 -3.36 -7.56 -13.42
N PHE A 227 -3.35 -8.11 -12.23
CA PHE A 227 -2.78 -9.42 -11.97
C PHE A 227 -3.75 -10.51 -12.42
N LYS A 228 -3.23 -11.73 -12.55
CA LYS A 228 -4.08 -12.92 -12.69
C LYS A 228 -4.92 -13.11 -11.41
N PRO A 229 -6.22 -13.44 -11.51
CA PRO A 229 -7.06 -13.69 -10.34
C PRO A 229 -6.46 -14.71 -9.37
N HIS A 230 -6.71 -14.52 -8.08
CA HIS A 230 -6.18 -15.38 -7.01
C HIS A 230 -7.02 -15.26 -5.73
N PRO A 231 -7.23 -16.35 -4.95
CA PRO A 231 -8.10 -16.32 -3.75
C PRO A 231 -7.72 -15.30 -2.67
N ARG A 232 -6.46 -14.84 -2.65
CA ARG A 232 -5.97 -13.83 -1.70
C ARG A 232 -5.85 -12.43 -2.29
N LEU A 233 -6.36 -12.22 -3.51
CA LEU A 233 -6.26 -10.96 -4.23
C LEU A 233 -7.65 -10.44 -4.59
N ILE A 234 -7.95 -9.21 -4.18
CA ILE A 234 -9.08 -8.45 -4.70
C ILE A 234 -8.54 -7.28 -5.52
N GLN A 235 -9.01 -7.16 -6.76
CA GLN A 235 -8.62 -6.08 -7.67
C GLN A 235 -9.76 -5.08 -7.81
N ILE A 236 -9.48 -3.80 -7.56
CA ILE A 236 -10.44 -2.72 -7.45
C ILE A 236 -10.16 -1.68 -8.52
N LYS A 237 -11.02 -1.62 -9.52
CA LYS A 237 -11.04 -0.52 -10.48
C LYS A 237 -11.70 0.67 -9.80
N THR A 238 -10.96 1.75 -9.62
CA THR A 238 -11.40 2.89 -8.80
C THR A 238 -11.80 4.09 -9.64
N ARG A 239 -12.93 4.70 -9.28
CA ARG A 239 -13.40 5.99 -9.82
C ARG A 239 -13.85 6.90 -8.68
N VAL A 240 -13.78 8.23 -8.87
CA VAL A 240 -14.32 9.25 -7.95
C VAL A 240 -15.18 10.20 -8.77
N LEU A 241 -16.47 10.32 -8.43
CA LEU A 241 -17.45 11.16 -9.13
C LEU A 241 -17.48 10.83 -10.63
N ASP A 242 -17.62 9.56 -10.96
CA ASP A 242 -17.49 9.00 -12.32
C ASP A 242 -16.16 9.24 -13.06
N LYS A 243 -15.22 9.97 -12.45
CA LYS A 243 -13.91 10.24 -13.03
C LYS A 243 -12.94 9.12 -12.68
N SER A 244 -12.27 8.61 -13.70
CA SER A 244 -11.14 7.70 -13.53
C SER A 244 -9.96 8.45 -12.93
N LEU A 245 -9.26 7.79 -11.99
CA LEU A 245 -8.12 8.37 -11.30
C LEU A 245 -6.86 8.32 -12.19
N SER A 246 -6.05 9.38 -12.17
CA SER A 246 -4.68 9.37 -12.66
C SER A 246 -3.74 8.70 -11.65
N HIS A 247 -2.49 8.47 -12.05
CA HIS A 247 -1.48 7.84 -11.18
C HIS A 247 -1.24 8.59 -9.86
N GLY A 248 -1.22 9.92 -9.94
CA GLY A 248 -1.02 10.80 -8.78
C GLY A 248 -2.27 10.96 -7.91
N ASP A 249 -3.47 10.70 -8.45
CA ASP A 249 -4.71 10.78 -7.68
C ASP A 249 -4.76 9.74 -6.55
N PHE A 250 -4.08 8.60 -6.70
CA PHE A 250 -3.93 7.61 -5.64
C PHE A 250 -3.08 8.09 -4.45
N LEU A 251 -2.36 9.21 -4.60
CA LEU A 251 -1.67 9.88 -3.51
C LEU A 251 -2.46 11.06 -2.95
N ARG A 252 -3.57 11.45 -3.57
CA ARG A 252 -4.34 12.61 -3.09
C ARG A 252 -5.01 12.29 -1.75
N LEU A 253 -5.05 13.26 -0.84
CA LEU A 253 -5.67 13.07 0.48
C LEU A 253 -7.13 12.65 0.35
N ASN A 254 -7.85 13.16 -0.65
CA ASN A 254 -9.22 12.72 -0.95
C ASN A 254 -9.33 11.21 -1.15
N PHE A 255 -8.38 10.56 -1.82
CA PHE A 255 -8.37 9.10 -1.95
C PHE A 255 -8.17 8.43 -0.58
N PHE A 256 -7.21 8.93 0.21
CA PHE A 256 -6.93 8.41 1.54
C PHE A 256 -8.04 8.65 2.56
N THR A 257 -8.88 9.67 2.40
CA THR A 257 -10.10 9.86 3.22
C THR A 257 -11.09 8.72 3.01
N HIS A 258 -11.12 8.10 1.82
CA HIS A 258 -12.03 6.99 1.50
C HIS A 258 -11.41 5.62 1.74
N LEU A 259 -10.08 5.48 1.61
CA LEU A 259 -9.39 4.19 1.67
C LEU A 259 -9.75 3.35 2.91
N PRO A 260 -9.76 3.87 4.16
CA PRO A 260 -10.12 3.08 5.32
C PRO A 260 -11.53 2.48 5.26
N LYS A 261 -12.51 3.28 4.86
CA LYS A 261 -13.92 2.85 4.71
C LYS A 261 -14.07 1.80 3.63
N VAL A 262 -13.32 1.92 2.54
CA VAL A 262 -13.28 0.92 1.48
C VAL A 262 -12.72 -0.40 2.02
N LEU A 263 -11.62 -0.37 2.75
CA LEU A 263 -11.00 -1.58 3.31
C LEU A 263 -11.93 -2.27 4.30
N GLU A 264 -12.56 -1.52 5.20
CA GLU A 264 -13.56 -2.05 6.14
C GLU A 264 -14.76 -2.68 5.42
N TRP A 265 -15.28 -2.00 4.41
CA TRP A 265 -16.35 -2.53 3.56
C TRP A 265 -15.92 -3.82 2.86
N LEU A 266 -14.72 -3.86 2.28
CA LEU A 266 -14.19 -5.06 1.61
C LEU A 266 -14.01 -6.25 2.56
N GLU A 267 -13.58 -6.00 3.79
CA GLU A 267 -13.36 -7.04 4.80
C GLU A 267 -14.67 -7.63 5.33
N THR A 268 -15.70 -6.80 5.46
CA THR A 268 -17.02 -7.20 5.99
C THR A 268 -18.02 -7.63 4.92
N HIS A 269 -17.69 -7.47 3.63
CA HIS A 269 -18.66 -7.74 2.57
C HIS A 269 -18.96 -9.24 2.43
N PRO A 270 -20.26 -9.65 2.39
CA PRO A 270 -20.64 -11.07 2.22
C PRO A 270 -20.11 -11.74 0.96
N GLN A 271 -19.80 -10.94 -0.07
CA GLN A 271 -19.29 -11.43 -1.36
C GLN A 271 -17.76 -11.40 -1.48
N LYS A 272 -17.02 -11.10 -0.41
CA LYS A 272 -15.54 -10.98 -0.44
C LYS A 272 -14.89 -12.18 -1.13
N GLU A 273 -15.27 -13.40 -0.74
CA GLU A 273 -14.72 -14.63 -1.33
C GLU A 273 -15.01 -14.74 -2.83
N ALA A 274 -16.22 -14.36 -3.27
CA ALA A 274 -16.59 -14.40 -4.68
C ALA A 274 -15.77 -13.41 -5.51
N TRP A 275 -15.39 -12.25 -4.95
CA TRP A 275 -14.62 -11.24 -5.67
C TRP A 275 -13.17 -11.64 -5.94
N THR A 276 -12.60 -12.51 -5.10
CA THR A 276 -11.25 -13.05 -5.33
C THR A 276 -11.15 -13.91 -6.59
N ARG A 277 -12.30 -14.43 -7.06
CA ARG A 277 -12.43 -15.18 -8.31
C ARG A 277 -12.76 -14.29 -9.51
N LYS A 278 -13.19 -13.05 -9.27
CA LYS A 278 -13.47 -12.08 -10.35
C LYS A 278 -12.17 -11.47 -10.87
N LYS A 279 -12.24 -10.98 -12.11
CA LYS A 279 -11.13 -10.21 -12.69
C LYS A 279 -10.88 -8.91 -11.91
N TYR A 280 -11.96 -8.19 -11.58
CA TYR A 280 -11.95 -7.00 -10.74
C TYR A 280 -13.36 -6.67 -10.24
N ILE A 281 -13.46 -5.77 -9.26
CA ILE A 281 -14.67 -5.04 -8.90
C ILE A 281 -14.56 -3.59 -9.37
N ASP A 282 -15.64 -3.02 -9.90
CA ASP A 282 -15.70 -1.59 -10.24
C ASP A 282 -16.27 -0.84 -9.03
N LEU A 283 -15.48 0.06 -8.46
CA LEU A 283 -15.82 0.78 -7.24
C LEU A 283 -15.78 2.28 -7.50
N GLU A 284 -16.92 2.92 -7.26
CA GLU A 284 -17.05 4.36 -7.28
C GLU A 284 -17.00 4.90 -5.85
N LEU A 285 -15.94 5.63 -5.51
CA LEU A 285 -15.72 6.13 -4.14
C LEU A 285 -16.74 7.20 -3.72
N SER A 286 -17.34 7.91 -4.67
CA SER A 286 -18.44 8.86 -4.42
C SER A 286 -19.75 8.18 -4.05
N VAL A 287 -19.93 6.90 -4.39
CA VAL A 287 -21.12 6.12 -4.06
C VAL A 287 -21.01 5.46 -2.68
N LEU A 288 -19.85 5.57 -2.02
CA LEU A 288 -19.74 5.42 -0.56
C LEU A 288 -20.37 6.61 0.20
N LYS A 289 -21.35 7.30 -0.40
CA LYS A 289 -22.41 8.03 0.31
C LYS A 289 -23.31 6.99 0.98
N TRP A 290 -22.90 6.52 2.16
CA TRP A 290 -23.88 5.99 3.09
C TRP A 290 -24.79 7.13 3.54
N HIS A 291 -26.10 6.87 3.56
CA HIS A 291 -27.03 7.56 4.45
C HIS A 291 -26.60 7.27 5.90
N THR A 292 -25.60 7.99 6.39
CA THR A 292 -25.32 8.08 7.81
C THR A 292 -25.81 9.44 8.26
N THR A 293 -26.94 9.41 8.96
CA THR A 293 -27.44 10.46 9.83
C THR A 293 -26.29 11.16 10.56
N GLN A 294 -26.37 12.48 10.56
CA GLN A 294 -25.50 13.39 11.29
C GLN A 294 -25.26 12.91 12.73
N THR A 295 -24.00 12.70 13.08
CA THR A 295 -23.49 13.12 14.38
C THR A 295 -22.25 13.95 14.12
N ALA A 296 -22.34 15.23 14.46
CA ALA A 296 -21.26 16.20 14.34
C ALA A 296 -19.99 15.67 15.03
N CYS A 297 -18.89 15.57 14.30
CA CYS A 297 -17.58 15.51 14.92
C CYS A 297 -17.24 16.90 15.49
N PRO A 298 -16.67 16.99 16.70
CA PRO A 298 -16.26 18.26 17.28
C PRO A 298 -15.13 18.87 16.45
N SER A 299 -15.27 20.17 16.18
CA SER A 299 -14.28 21.01 15.52
C SER A 299 -12.99 21.10 16.35
N TYR A 300 -11.88 20.62 15.80
CA TYR A 300 -10.54 20.96 16.31
C TYR A 300 -9.99 22.19 15.54
N PRO A 301 -9.48 23.22 16.22
CA PRO A 301 -9.06 24.46 15.59
C PRO A 301 -7.57 24.42 15.26
N TYR A 302 -7.19 23.96 14.06
CA TYR A 302 -5.84 24.21 13.52
C TYR A 302 -5.85 24.20 11.99
N ALA A 303 -6.40 25.27 11.40
CA ALA A 303 -6.19 25.63 9.99
C ALA A 303 -6.74 27.03 9.70
N GLN A 304 -6.28 28.08 10.40
CA GLN A 304 -6.48 29.46 9.98
C GLN A 304 -5.25 30.28 10.30
N THR A 305 -4.23 30.17 9.45
CA THR A 305 -3.33 31.28 9.11
C THR A 305 -2.46 30.82 7.96
N MET A 306 -2.60 31.47 6.81
CA MET A 306 -1.68 31.55 5.66
C MET A 306 -2.51 31.70 4.38
N LEU A 307 -3.19 32.83 4.22
CA LEU A 307 -3.59 33.42 2.94
C LEU A 307 -3.99 34.89 3.20
N SER A 308 -3.01 35.71 3.55
CA SER A 308 -3.06 37.17 3.42
C SER A 308 -1.66 37.78 3.64
N ALA A 309 -0.84 37.73 2.59
CA ALA A 309 0.24 38.67 2.29
C ALA A 309 0.60 38.51 0.82
#